data_AF-A0A484MFK1-F1
#
_entry.id   AF-A0A484MFK1-F1
#
_cell.length_a   1.000
_cell.length_b   1.000
_cell.length_c   1.000
_cell.angle_alpha   90.00
_cell.angle_beta   90.00
_cell.angle_gamma   90.00
#
_symmetry.space_group_name_H-M   'P 1'
#
loop_
_entity.id
_entity.type
_entity.pdbx_description
1 polymer ?
#
loop_
_entity_poly.entity_id
_entity_poly.type
_entity_poly.pdbx_seq_one_letter_code
_entity_poly.pdbx_strand_id
1 'polypeptide(L)'
;MGSGSIDEIGVELGSSGVDDVDPRSSSEMDGRSGYPSKNHKIGEDCMDARLLSLHNVPLLSDICEMKCICLTFGEQVHFDLETLCGKYILFYSFVPSPLDYRLIQNSLYPNDLFDLCADLYSARDDFEMVFVAKSRKQDDLELYDYGLPSYSLVVPFEESGRPNIMREFHDLVDPGTFKCLFLNVNKNISLRGNIDSMSRLTELLQKLIQESPFDCLRSSQRILKKLWPVIPQEQKNPFPYEGFCPIAKKLNAVKLEYGNNINEMVSDSKKLFPTKVGQSFDVISLLSGKGDMKKHLVRKGGDRVVVDKQAFSGKYIMICCFNVPVFRHEHTARVAQALATACSELYSSRNDFEMVVVAKMNQLANYEVYFNHFLSGFPTPCLVVPFEDSERRDFICKYLDLHACYDIGCLILEKDMDTKRNILFCESPYFALNYGADAFPFTREKLQEVRANDHRWWDGDVPPPANFEELLGCNPSDILHKTLSPGVHEEATILELSRKVVGVYVCTSGKFIPTLGKVYQQCKELNRKNSR
;
A
#
# COMPACT_ATOMS: atom_id res chain seq x y z
N MET A 1 -29.39 -38.96 58.86
CA MET A 1 -29.80 -37.67 59.45
C MET A 1 -29.50 -36.62 58.40
N GLY A 2 -30.40 -35.88 57.77
CA GLY A 2 -31.86 -35.69 57.82
C GLY A 2 -32.10 -34.56 56.80
N SER A 3 -32.86 -34.80 55.72
CA SER A 3 -34.30 -34.53 55.61
C SER A 3 -34.64 -33.04 55.41
N GLY A 4 -35.21 -32.71 54.24
CA GLY A 4 -35.63 -31.34 53.88
C GLY A 4 -36.14 -31.23 52.43
N SER A 5 -37.23 -31.91 52.12
CA SER A 5 -38.04 -31.71 50.89
C SER A 5 -39.15 -30.66 51.12
N ILE A 6 -40.06 -30.50 50.15
CA ILE A 6 -41.32 -29.68 50.11
C ILE A 6 -41.17 -28.37 49.32
N ASP A 7 -42.01 -28.02 48.32
CA ASP A 7 -43.05 -28.80 47.58
C ASP A 7 -43.35 -28.19 46.19
N GLU A 8 -44.08 -28.95 45.37
CA GLU A 8 -44.63 -28.57 44.05
C GLU A 8 -45.94 -27.75 44.14
N ILE A 9 -46.19 -26.86 43.16
CA ILE A 9 -47.48 -26.65 42.44
C ILE A 9 -47.08 -26.06 41.05
N GLY A 10 -47.57 -26.45 39.87
CA GLY A 10 -48.70 -27.31 39.45
C GLY A 10 -49.61 -26.57 38.45
N VAL A 11 -50.29 -27.28 37.51
CA VAL A 11 -51.31 -26.80 36.50
C VAL A 11 -50.73 -26.29 35.15
N GLU A 12 -50.77 -26.95 33.96
CA GLU A 12 -51.76 -27.78 33.19
C GLU A 12 -53.03 -27.01 32.73
N LEU A 13 -53.57 -27.06 31.49
CA LEU A 13 -53.32 -27.70 30.17
C LEU A 13 -53.66 -26.64 29.07
N GLY A 14 -53.62 -26.83 27.75
CA GLY A 14 -53.38 -27.94 26.80
C GLY A 14 -53.32 -27.34 25.37
N SER A 15 -53.18 -27.99 24.20
CA SER A 15 -53.31 -29.37 23.70
C SER A 15 -54.30 -29.41 22.50
N SER A 16 -53.78 -29.29 21.28
CA SER A 16 -54.29 -29.83 19.99
C SER A 16 -53.36 -29.32 18.87
N GLY A 17 -52.96 -30.03 17.81
CA GLY A 17 -53.14 -31.37 17.25
C GLY A 17 -52.43 -31.33 15.87
N VAL A 18 -51.60 -32.30 15.44
CA VAL A 18 -52.02 -33.52 14.69
C VAL A 18 -52.63 -33.10 13.33
N ASP A 19 -52.10 -33.37 12.13
CA ASP A 19 -51.16 -34.39 11.57
C ASP A 19 -50.44 -33.79 10.32
N ASP A 20 -49.17 -34.04 9.95
CA ASP A 20 -48.47 -35.26 9.43
C ASP A 20 -48.30 -35.26 7.87
N VAL A 21 -47.34 -36.06 7.37
CA VAL A 21 -46.99 -36.39 5.95
C VAL A 21 -45.84 -35.60 5.25
N ASP A 22 -45.00 -36.40 4.59
CA ASP A 22 -43.60 -36.19 4.15
C ASP A 22 -43.50 -36.07 2.57
N PRO A 23 -42.36 -36.32 1.87
CA PRO A 23 -41.35 -35.33 1.46
C PRO A 23 -41.20 -35.07 -0.07
N ARG A 24 -40.23 -34.20 -0.40
CA ARG A 24 -39.49 -33.99 -1.68
C ARG A 24 -40.14 -33.13 -2.77
N SER A 25 -39.56 -31.94 -2.96
CA SER A 25 -39.06 -31.51 -4.27
C SER A 25 -37.96 -30.45 -4.13
N SER A 26 -36.95 -30.52 -5.00
CA SER A 26 -35.77 -29.65 -5.03
C SER A 26 -35.92 -28.53 -6.06
N SER A 27 -35.61 -27.28 -5.70
CA SER A 27 -35.05 -26.29 -6.63
C SER A 27 -34.49 -25.07 -5.88
N GLU A 28 -33.20 -24.80 -6.09
CA GLU A 28 -32.55 -23.49 -6.24
C GLU A 28 -33.13 -22.28 -5.47
N MET A 29 -32.33 -21.72 -4.55
CA MET A 29 -32.39 -20.29 -4.21
C MET A 29 -30.99 -19.70 -4.04
N ASP A 30 -30.67 -18.73 -4.90
CA ASP A 30 -29.51 -17.86 -4.77
C ASP A 30 -29.65 -16.92 -3.55
N GLY A 31 -28.74 -17.05 -2.59
CA GLY A 31 -28.66 -16.18 -1.42
C GLY A 31 -28.09 -14.79 -1.73
N ARG A 32 -28.86 -13.90 -2.37
CA ARG A 32 -28.53 -12.47 -2.39
C ARG A 32 -28.87 -11.82 -1.04
N SER A 33 -27.83 -11.46 -0.28
CA SER A 33 -27.96 -10.70 0.96
C SER A 33 -28.38 -9.25 0.68
N GLY A 34 -29.64 -8.92 0.98
CA GLY A 34 -30.17 -7.57 0.83
C GLY A 34 -29.78 -6.66 2.00
N TYR A 35 -29.01 -5.61 1.73
CA TYR A 35 -28.98 -4.41 2.58
C TYR A 35 -30.16 -3.49 2.21
N PRO A 36 -30.80 -2.81 3.19
CA PRO A 36 -32.00 -2.01 2.94
C PRO A 36 -31.66 -0.68 2.24
N SER A 37 -32.01 -0.57 0.96
CA SER A 37 -31.98 0.70 0.23
C SER A 37 -33.11 1.61 0.72
N LYS A 38 -32.79 2.52 1.65
CA LYS A 38 -33.68 3.63 2.01
C LYS A 38 -33.70 4.66 0.87
N ASN A 39 -34.55 4.41 -0.14
CA ASN A 39 -34.97 5.44 -1.09
C ASN A 39 -35.79 6.52 -0.36
N HIS A 40 -35.11 7.48 0.27
CA HIS A 40 -35.71 8.78 0.53
C HIS A 40 -35.76 9.54 -0.79
N LYS A 41 -36.96 9.67 -1.36
CA LYS A 41 -37.23 10.73 -2.35
C LYS A 41 -37.07 12.07 -1.64
N ILE A 42 -35.90 12.67 -1.78
CA ILE A 42 -35.70 14.09 -1.50
C ILE A 42 -36.49 14.84 -2.58
N GLY A 43 -37.38 15.75 -2.17
CA GLY A 43 -38.19 16.52 -3.11
C GLY A 43 -37.33 17.42 -3.99
N GLU A 44 -37.70 17.52 -5.27
CA GLU A 44 -37.00 18.32 -6.29
C GLU A 44 -36.84 19.79 -5.85
N ASP A 45 -37.81 20.34 -5.11
CA ASP A 45 -37.82 21.70 -4.56
C ASP A 45 -36.64 22.04 -3.61
N CYS A 46 -35.91 21.04 -3.08
CA CYS A 46 -34.76 21.28 -2.20
C CYS A 46 -33.41 21.40 -2.96
N MET A 47 -33.37 21.01 -4.23
CA MET A 47 -32.17 21.13 -5.08
C MET A 47 -31.99 22.57 -5.60
N ASP A 48 -33.07 23.19 -6.11
CA ASP A 48 -33.01 24.51 -6.76
C ASP A 48 -32.48 25.62 -5.85
N ALA A 49 -32.89 25.64 -4.58
CA ALA A 49 -32.41 26.64 -3.62
C ALA A 49 -30.90 26.53 -3.33
N ARG A 50 -30.28 25.36 -3.54
CA ARG A 50 -28.84 25.13 -3.36
C ARG A 50 -28.05 25.42 -4.63
N LEU A 51 -28.60 25.10 -5.80
CA LEU A 51 -28.05 25.50 -7.09
C LEU A 51 -27.96 27.04 -7.21
N LEU A 52 -28.94 27.75 -6.67
CA LEU A 52 -28.91 29.23 -6.61
C LEU A 52 -27.79 29.81 -5.73
N SER A 53 -27.27 29.09 -4.72
CA SER A 53 -26.08 29.56 -3.98
C SER A 53 -24.76 29.22 -4.68
N LEU A 54 -24.75 28.19 -5.54
CA LEU A 54 -23.58 27.75 -6.31
C LEU A 54 -23.23 28.71 -7.46
N HIS A 55 -24.21 29.44 -8.02
CA HIS A 55 -23.93 30.56 -8.93
C HIS A 55 -23.08 31.67 -8.28
N ASN A 56 -22.95 31.72 -6.95
CA ASN A 56 -22.05 32.65 -6.24
C ASN A 56 -20.64 32.08 -6.00
N VAL A 57 -20.34 30.84 -6.44
CA VAL A 57 -19.00 30.23 -6.36
C VAL A 57 -18.55 29.72 -7.75
N PRO A 58 -18.27 30.62 -8.72
CA PRO A 58 -17.88 30.26 -10.09
C PRO A 58 -16.82 29.15 -10.19
N LEU A 59 -15.83 29.18 -9.27
CA LEU A 59 -14.72 28.23 -9.22
C LEU A 59 -15.13 26.75 -9.25
N LEU A 60 -16.23 26.40 -8.56
CA LEU A 60 -16.69 25.02 -8.51
C LEU A 60 -17.40 24.61 -9.80
N SER A 61 -18.13 25.54 -10.45
CA SER A 61 -18.69 25.34 -11.78
C SER A 61 -17.58 25.12 -12.82
N ASP A 62 -16.57 26.00 -12.82
CA ASP A 62 -15.42 25.91 -13.73
C ASP A 62 -14.71 24.55 -13.65
N ILE A 63 -14.62 23.99 -12.43
CA ILE A 63 -13.98 22.70 -12.15
C ILE A 63 -14.86 21.51 -12.55
N CYS A 64 -16.18 21.59 -12.36
CA CYS A 64 -17.10 20.55 -12.83
C CYS A 64 -17.15 20.45 -14.36
N GLU A 65 -16.77 21.52 -15.06
CA GLU A 65 -16.60 21.55 -16.52
C GLU A 65 -15.21 21.07 -17.00
N MET A 66 -14.31 20.66 -16.10
CA MET A 66 -13.02 20.05 -16.45
C MET A 66 -13.20 18.53 -16.63
N LYS A 67 -12.67 17.97 -17.72
CA LYS A 67 -12.81 16.53 -18.02
C LYS A 67 -12.18 15.61 -16.98
N CYS A 68 -11.09 16.06 -16.34
CA CYS A 68 -10.43 15.41 -15.23
C CYS A 68 -9.47 16.38 -14.56
N ILE A 69 -9.26 16.24 -13.25
CA ILE A 69 -8.13 16.83 -12.54
C ILE A 69 -7.21 15.68 -12.12
N CYS A 70 -5.91 15.82 -12.34
CA CYS A 70 -4.95 14.81 -11.91
C CYS A 70 -4.58 15.03 -10.45
N LEU A 71 -4.51 13.98 -9.64
CA LEU A 71 -3.66 14.01 -8.45
C LEU A 71 -2.21 14.29 -8.87
N THR A 72 -1.41 14.82 -7.94
CA THR A 72 0.05 15.06 -8.11
C THR A 72 0.84 13.82 -8.58
N PHE A 73 0.24 12.61 -8.51
CA PHE A 73 0.78 11.35 -9.02
C PHE A 73 0.02 10.76 -10.22
N GLY A 74 -0.80 11.54 -10.94
CA GLY A 74 -1.39 11.13 -12.22
C GLY A 74 -2.67 10.27 -12.17
N GLU A 75 -3.18 9.89 -10.99
CA GLU A 75 -4.56 9.36 -10.89
C GLU A 75 -5.54 10.46 -11.31
N GLN A 76 -6.34 10.21 -12.35
CA GLN A 76 -7.38 11.13 -12.80
C GLN A 76 -8.59 11.05 -11.87
N VAL A 77 -8.94 12.17 -11.27
CA VAL A 77 -10.15 12.34 -10.46
C VAL A 77 -11.15 13.14 -11.29
N HIS A 78 -12.30 12.54 -11.57
CA HIS A 78 -13.45 13.26 -12.11
C HIS A 78 -14.15 13.98 -10.97
N PHE A 79 -14.57 15.23 -11.21
CA PHE A 79 -15.36 15.99 -10.27
C PHE A 79 -16.75 16.25 -10.85
N ASP A 80 -17.77 15.94 -10.05
CA ASP A 80 -19.11 16.44 -10.24
C ASP A 80 -19.47 17.35 -9.06
N LEU A 81 -20.53 18.14 -9.27
CA LEU A 81 -20.97 19.17 -8.32
C LEU A 81 -21.42 18.57 -6.99
N GLU A 82 -22.04 17.39 -7.03
CA GLU A 82 -22.54 16.66 -5.86
C GLU A 82 -21.38 16.21 -4.96
N THR A 83 -20.33 15.65 -5.56
CA THR A 83 -19.09 15.20 -4.90
C THR A 83 -18.29 16.37 -4.30
N LEU A 84 -18.31 17.56 -4.93
CA LEU A 84 -17.61 18.74 -4.42
C LEU A 84 -18.36 19.48 -3.32
N CYS A 85 -19.69 19.63 -3.41
CA CYS A 85 -20.46 20.44 -2.46
C CYS A 85 -20.41 19.91 -1.02
N GLY A 86 -20.24 18.61 -0.84
CA GLY A 86 -20.06 17.97 0.46
C GLY A 86 -18.69 18.17 1.09
N LYS A 87 -17.67 18.56 0.31
CA LYS A 87 -16.27 18.57 0.73
C LYS A 87 -15.81 19.95 1.23
N TYR A 88 -14.80 19.90 2.10
CA TYR A 88 -13.91 21.02 2.38
C TYR A 88 -12.79 21.02 1.34
N ILE A 89 -12.59 22.13 0.66
CA ILE A 89 -11.60 22.22 -0.42
C ILE A 89 -10.71 23.43 -0.18
N LEU A 90 -9.39 23.19 -0.14
CA LEU A 90 -8.39 24.25 -0.11
C LEU A 90 -7.78 24.43 -1.49
N PHE A 91 -8.21 25.49 -2.18
CA PHE A 91 -7.53 25.98 -3.38
C PHE A 91 -6.31 26.79 -2.98
N TYR A 92 -5.18 26.58 -3.65
CA TYR A 92 -3.97 27.36 -3.40
C TYR A 92 -3.09 27.52 -4.65
N SER A 93 -2.32 28.61 -4.66
CA SER A 93 -1.30 28.88 -5.67
C SER A 93 -0.16 29.69 -5.03
N PHE A 94 1.07 29.48 -5.52
CA PHE A 94 2.23 30.27 -5.14
C PHE A 94 3.17 30.45 -6.33
N VAL A 95 4.00 31.49 -6.29
CA VAL A 95 5.09 31.70 -7.25
C VAL A 95 6.42 31.39 -6.58
N PRO A 96 7.15 30.34 -6.97
CA PRO A 96 8.44 29.99 -6.39
C PRO A 96 9.48 31.10 -6.65
N SER A 97 10.37 31.34 -5.68
CA SER A 97 11.45 32.32 -5.83
C SER A 97 12.62 31.73 -6.62
N PRO A 98 13.17 32.44 -7.63
CA PRO A 98 14.29 31.96 -8.43
C PRO A 98 15.67 32.04 -7.73
N LEU A 99 15.74 32.54 -6.49
CA LEU A 99 16.97 32.68 -5.72
C LEU A 99 17.10 31.57 -4.66
N ASP A 100 18.22 30.84 -4.73
CA ASP A 100 18.70 29.80 -3.81
C ASP A 100 17.62 28.96 -3.07
N TYR A 101 17.13 27.94 -3.79
CA TYR A 101 16.07 27.01 -3.38
C TYR A 101 16.16 26.49 -1.93
N ARG A 102 17.38 26.29 -1.39
CA ARG A 102 17.56 25.66 -0.07
C ARG A 102 17.42 26.62 1.10
N LEU A 103 17.60 27.93 0.88
CA LEU A 103 17.55 28.93 1.95
C LEU A 103 16.13 29.52 2.13
N ILE A 104 15.27 29.44 1.10
CA ILE A 104 13.93 30.05 1.11
C ILE A 104 12.81 29.08 1.53
N GLN A 105 13.00 27.76 1.40
CA GLN A 105 12.01 26.75 1.84
C GLN A 105 11.54 26.90 3.29
N ASN A 106 12.39 27.49 4.16
CA ASN A 106 12.09 27.67 5.58
C ASN A 106 11.48 29.04 5.94
N SER A 107 11.37 29.99 4.99
CA SER A 107 11.02 31.40 5.32
C SER A 107 9.85 32.00 4.54
N LEU A 108 9.50 31.47 3.36
CA LEU A 108 8.35 31.96 2.56
C LEU A 108 7.32 30.87 2.21
N TYR A 109 7.59 29.60 2.53
CA TYR A 109 6.63 28.52 2.34
C TYR A 109 5.73 28.43 3.59
N PRO A 110 4.39 28.35 3.46
CA PRO A 110 3.48 28.25 4.60
C PRO A 110 3.46 26.81 5.16
N ASN A 111 4.60 26.36 5.67
CA ASN A 111 4.80 24.98 6.15
C ASN A 111 3.78 24.62 7.24
N ASP A 112 3.52 25.52 8.20
CA ASP A 112 2.52 25.33 9.25
C ASP A 112 1.10 25.07 8.69
N LEU A 113 0.74 25.74 7.59
CA LEU A 113 -0.53 25.48 6.90
C LEU A 113 -0.53 24.09 6.28
N PHE A 114 0.55 23.69 5.60
CA PHE A 114 0.62 22.41 4.93
C PHE A 114 0.72 21.23 5.90
N ASP A 115 1.33 21.40 7.08
CA ASP A 115 1.27 20.41 8.16
C ASP A 115 -0.15 20.32 8.75
N LEU A 116 -0.86 21.45 8.97
CA LEU A 116 -2.28 21.42 9.36
C LEU A 116 -3.18 20.78 8.28
N CYS A 117 -2.90 21.01 7.00
CA CYS A 117 -3.63 20.38 5.91
C CYS A 117 -3.29 18.88 5.79
N ALA A 118 -2.06 18.48 6.10
CA ALA A 118 -1.66 17.08 6.19
C ALA A 118 -2.38 16.37 7.36
N ASP A 119 -2.50 17.05 8.50
CA ASP A 119 -3.28 16.59 9.64
C ASP A 119 -4.76 16.46 9.29
N LEU A 120 -5.36 17.49 8.68
CA LEU A 120 -6.76 17.52 8.27
C LEU A 120 -7.06 16.45 7.21
N TYR A 121 -6.19 16.28 6.22
CA TYR A 121 -6.29 15.24 5.20
C TYR A 121 -6.21 13.84 5.82
N SER A 122 -5.37 13.63 6.84
CA SER A 122 -5.37 12.36 7.58
C SER A 122 -6.66 12.18 8.38
N ALA A 123 -7.13 13.25 9.02
CA ALA A 123 -8.30 13.31 9.90
C ALA A 123 -9.65 13.23 9.18
N ARG A 124 -9.71 13.44 7.86
CA ARG A 124 -10.95 13.61 7.10
C ARG A 124 -10.86 13.04 5.69
N ASP A 125 -11.93 12.39 5.24
CA ASP A 125 -12.10 11.92 3.87
C ASP A 125 -12.95 12.89 3.02
N ASP A 126 -13.55 13.91 3.65
CA ASP A 126 -14.26 15.02 3.00
C ASP A 126 -13.36 16.27 2.83
N PHE A 127 -12.03 16.15 2.95
CA PHE A 127 -11.09 17.25 2.71
C PHE A 127 -10.16 16.99 1.52
N GLU A 128 -10.06 17.96 0.63
CA GLU A 128 -9.20 17.93 -0.56
C GLU A 128 -8.37 19.22 -0.69
N MET A 129 -7.19 19.10 -1.29
CA MET A 129 -6.34 20.23 -1.66
C MET A 129 -6.25 20.32 -3.19
N VAL A 130 -6.37 21.53 -3.73
CA VAL A 130 -6.28 21.78 -5.18
C VAL A 130 -5.24 22.87 -5.45
N PHE A 131 -4.15 22.48 -6.10
CA PHE A 131 -3.13 23.37 -6.60
C PHE A 131 -3.54 23.95 -7.95
N VAL A 132 -3.56 25.29 -8.03
CA VAL A 132 -3.77 26.03 -9.28
C VAL A 132 -2.39 26.45 -9.81
N ALA A 133 -1.89 25.71 -10.79
CA ALA A 133 -0.56 25.94 -11.36
C ALA A 133 -0.50 27.26 -12.15
N LYS A 134 0.57 28.03 -11.96
CA LYS A 134 0.84 29.27 -12.70
C LYS A 134 2.19 29.18 -13.43
N SER A 135 2.18 28.64 -14.65
CA SER A 135 3.33 28.65 -15.56
C SER A 135 3.03 29.46 -16.83
N ARG A 136 4.05 29.78 -17.63
CA ARG A 136 3.89 30.30 -19.01
C ARG A 136 4.19 29.24 -20.08
N LYS A 137 4.71 28.07 -19.70
CA LYS A 137 5.01 26.93 -20.60
C LYS A 137 4.81 25.59 -19.89
N GLN A 138 4.49 24.57 -20.67
CA GLN A 138 4.21 23.22 -20.17
C GLN A 138 5.47 22.47 -19.72
N ASP A 139 6.64 22.82 -20.26
CA ASP A 139 7.92 22.18 -19.95
C ASP A 139 8.55 22.61 -18.62
N ASP A 140 8.10 23.73 -18.02
CA ASP A 140 8.66 24.28 -16.78
C ASP A 140 8.11 23.62 -15.49
N LEU A 141 7.17 22.69 -15.62
CA LEU A 141 6.48 22.03 -14.51
C LEU A 141 7.11 20.66 -14.15
N GLU A 142 8.38 20.65 -13.73
CA GLU A 142 8.87 19.61 -12.80
C GLU A 142 8.23 19.84 -11.42
N LEU A 143 6.89 19.64 -11.34
CA LEU A 143 6.02 19.84 -10.16
C LEU A 143 6.58 19.20 -8.87
N TYR A 144 7.36 18.13 -9.02
CA TYR A 144 8.01 17.39 -7.95
C TYR A 144 9.15 18.16 -7.25
N ASP A 145 9.88 19.03 -7.96
CA ASP A 145 10.99 19.81 -7.39
C ASP A 145 10.50 21.01 -6.54
N TYR A 146 9.22 21.38 -6.65
CA TYR A 146 8.62 22.52 -5.95
C TYR A 146 8.06 22.21 -4.55
N GLY A 147 8.27 21.00 -4.03
CA GLY A 147 7.84 20.59 -2.69
C GLY A 147 6.32 20.53 -2.49
N LEU A 148 5.55 20.42 -3.58
CA LEU A 148 4.10 20.40 -3.53
C LEU A 148 3.57 19.24 -2.66
N PRO A 149 2.59 19.49 -1.76
CA PRO A 149 1.92 18.44 -1.02
C PRO A 149 1.36 17.37 -1.96
N SER A 150 1.91 16.15 -1.90
CA SER A 150 1.67 15.09 -2.89
C SER A 150 0.31 14.38 -2.76
N TYR A 151 -0.60 15.00 -2.04
CA TYR A 151 -1.99 14.63 -1.90
C TYR A 151 -2.90 15.75 -2.44
N SER A 152 -2.30 16.79 -3.03
CA SER A 152 -2.99 17.80 -3.82
C SER A 152 -3.35 17.27 -5.20
N LEU A 153 -4.50 17.72 -5.65
CA LEU A 153 -4.98 17.71 -7.02
C LEU A 153 -4.34 18.89 -7.76
N VAL A 154 -4.04 18.73 -9.06
CA VAL A 154 -3.37 19.75 -9.89
C VAL A 154 -4.28 20.10 -11.05
N VAL A 155 -4.74 21.36 -11.09
CA VAL A 155 -5.50 21.88 -12.23
C VAL A 155 -4.62 21.85 -13.49
N PRO A 156 -5.05 21.21 -14.60
CA PRO A 156 -4.29 21.18 -15.84
C PRO A 156 -3.98 22.59 -16.37
N PHE A 157 -2.81 22.77 -16.99
CA PHE A 157 -2.36 24.09 -17.44
C PHE A 157 -3.30 24.69 -18.50
N GLU A 158 -3.78 23.85 -19.41
CA GLU A 158 -4.74 24.19 -20.47
C GLU A 158 -6.06 24.73 -19.90
N GLU A 159 -6.46 24.23 -18.73
CA GLU A 159 -7.67 24.63 -18.01
C GLU A 159 -7.44 25.82 -17.06
N SER A 160 -6.19 26.07 -16.65
CA SER A 160 -5.84 27.21 -15.80
C SER A 160 -6.19 28.56 -16.44
N GLY A 161 -6.23 28.65 -17.76
CA GLY A 161 -6.56 29.86 -18.52
C GLY A 161 -8.03 30.28 -18.52
N ARG A 162 -8.94 29.49 -17.93
CA ARG A 162 -10.38 29.84 -17.88
C ARG A 162 -10.62 31.14 -17.08
N PRO A 163 -11.44 32.08 -17.60
CA PRO A 163 -11.43 33.49 -17.17
C PRO A 163 -12.12 33.83 -15.84
N ASN A 164 -12.62 32.84 -15.09
CA ASN A 164 -13.32 33.02 -13.80
C ASN A 164 -12.32 33.01 -12.62
N ILE A 165 -12.69 32.51 -11.42
CA ILE A 165 -11.94 32.74 -10.15
C ILE A 165 -10.46 32.34 -10.21
N MET A 166 -10.04 31.48 -11.13
CA MET A 166 -8.61 31.26 -11.44
C MET A 166 -7.82 32.57 -11.68
N ARG A 167 -8.46 33.63 -12.20
CA ARG A 167 -7.88 34.98 -12.32
C ARG A 167 -7.36 35.54 -10.99
N GLU A 168 -8.04 35.27 -9.87
CA GLU A 168 -7.61 35.73 -8.55
C GLU A 168 -6.26 35.13 -8.14
N PHE A 169 -5.93 33.93 -8.64
CA PHE A 169 -4.62 33.31 -8.51
C PHE A 169 -3.63 33.78 -9.61
N HIS A 170 -4.11 34.12 -10.81
CA HIS A 170 -3.26 34.71 -11.87
C HIS A 170 -2.69 36.08 -11.52
N ASP A 171 -3.29 36.83 -10.60
CA ASP A 171 -2.74 38.11 -10.10
C ASP A 171 -1.48 37.98 -9.21
N LEU A 172 -0.98 36.76 -8.94
CA LEU A 172 0.27 36.52 -8.18
C LEU A 172 1.51 36.93 -9.01
N VAL A 173 1.83 38.21 -9.16
CA VAL A 173 2.92 38.65 -10.04
C VAL A 173 4.31 38.39 -9.45
N ASP A 174 4.46 38.53 -8.13
CA ASP A 174 5.76 38.58 -7.47
C ASP A 174 6.21 37.21 -6.92
N PRO A 175 7.51 36.87 -7.02
CA PRO A 175 8.07 35.67 -6.39
C PRO A 175 7.88 35.67 -4.86
N GLY A 176 7.55 34.51 -4.30
CA GLY A 176 7.27 34.35 -2.86
C GLY A 176 5.84 34.70 -2.45
N THR A 177 4.96 35.08 -3.39
CA THR A 177 3.54 35.32 -3.08
C THR A 177 2.76 34.00 -2.96
N PHE A 178 1.87 33.94 -1.98
CA PHE A 178 0.96 32.82 -1.72
C PHE A 178 -0.49 33.34 -1.59
N LYS A 179 -1.43 32.64 -2.24
CA LYS A 179 -2.89 32.81 -2.05
C LYS A 179 -3.55 31.45 -1.86
N CYS A 180 -4.57 31.43 -1.02
CA CYS A 180 -5.47 30.29 -0.88
C CYS A 180 -6.93 30.72 -0.68
N LEU A 181 -7.84 29.81 -1.02
CA LEU A 181 -9.28 29.94 -0.85
C LEU A 181 -9.82 28.61 -0.29
N PHE A 182 -10.32 28.65 0.93
CA PHE A 182 -10.90 27.50 1.62
C PHE A 182 -12.44 27.56 1.55
N LEU A 183 -13.05 26.50 1.02
CA LEU A 183 -14.48 26.44 0.71
C LEU A 183 -15.14 25.20 1.33
N ASN A 184 -16.40 25.36 1.77
CA ASN A 184 -17.38 24.27 1.91
C ASN A 184 -18.78 24.84 1.64
N VAL A 185 -19.39 24.44 0.53
CA VAL A 185 -20.67 25.03 0.06
C VAL A 185 -21.81 24.68 1.00
N ASN A 186 -21.94 23.41 1.37
CA ASN A 186 -23.03 22.93 2.24
C ASN A 186 -23.02 23.59 3.62
N LYS A 187 -21.87 24.08 4.09
CA LYS A 187 -21.72 24.80 5.37
C LYS A 187 -21.60 26.32 5.20
N ASN A 188 -21.74 26.85 3.98
CA ASN A 188 -21.57 28.27 3.64
C ASN A 188 -20.23 28.87 4.14
N ILE A 189 -19.14 28.11 4.00
CA ILE A 189 -17.79 28.52 4.40
C ILE A 189 -17.04 29.01 3.16
N SER A 190 -16.53 30.24 3.23
CA SER A 190 -15.59 30.80 2.26
C SER A 190 -14.59 31.70 2.97
N LEU A 191 -13.33 31.26 3.05
CA LEU A 191 -12.22 32.00 3.65
C LEU A 191 -11.11 32.20 2.62
N ARG A 192 -10.70 33.44 2.41
CA ARG A 192 -9.51 33.80 1.64
C ARG A 192 -8.33 33.94 2.59
N GLY A 193 -7.17 33.41 2.19
CA GLY A 193 -5.91 33.57 2.91
C GLY A 193 -4.79 33.99 1.97
N ASN A 194 -3.95 34.89 2.46
CA ASN A 194 -2.62 35.19 1.94
C ASN A 194 -1.61 35.05 3.10
N ILE A 195 -0.32 35.20 2.82
CA ILE A 195 0.75 35.01 3.83
C ILE A 195 0.53 35.83 5.12
N ASP A 196 -0.10 37.01 5.03
CA ASP A 196 -0.36 37.92 6.16
C ASP A 196 -1.70 37.68 6.91
N SER A 197 -2.60 36.85 6.37
CA SER A 197 -4.00 36.70 6.87
C SER A 197 -4.38 35.28 7.29
N MET A 198 -3.38 34.40 7.48
CA MET A 198 -3.58 32.98 7.73
C MET A 198 -4.28 32.61 9.04
N SER A 199 -4.25 33.45 10.08
CA SER A 199 -4.68 33.09 11.45
C SER A 199 -6.10 32.50 11.52
N ARG A 200 -7.07 33.14 10.86
CA ARG A 200 -8.47 32.66 10.83
C ARG A 200 -8.63 31.31 10.13
N LEU A 201 -7.81 31.04 9.11
CA LEU A 201 -7.82 29.74 8.43
C LEU A 201 -7.18 28.69 9.33
N THR A 202 -6.01 28.98 9.93
CA THR A 202 -5.33 28.13 10.91
C THR A 202 -6.26 27.72 12.07
N GLU A 203 -6.96 28.67 12.69
CA GLU A 203 -7.94 28.42 13.76
C GLU A 203 -9.08 27.48 13.30
N LEU A 204 -9.62 27.69 12.09
CA LEU A 204 -10.67 26.83 11.55
C LEU A 204 -10.16 25.41 11.25
N LEU A 205 -8.99 25.27 10.63
CA LEU A 205 -8.39 23.96 10.34
C LEU A 205 -8.14 23.17 11.62
N GLN A 206 -7.59 23.82 12.66
CA GLN A 206 -7.41 23.23 13.99
C GLN A 206 -8.73 22.73 14.59
N LYS A 207 -9.81 23.53 14.51
CA LYS A 207 -11.14 23.12 14.96
C LYS A 207 -11.65 21.89 14.18
N LEU A 208 -11.50 21.88 12.86
CA LEU A 208 -11.95 20.77 12.00
C LEU A 208 -11.17 19.46 12.22
N ILE A 209 -9.91 19.55 12.65
CA ILE A 209 -9.09 18.41 13.12
C ILE A 209 -9.63 17.89 14.45
N GLN A 210 -9.95 18.78 15.40
CA GLN A 210 -10.52 18.39 16.70
C GLN A 210 -11.91 17.73 16.57
N GLU A 211 -12.74 18.21 15.63
CA GLU A 211 -14.06 17.63 15.33
C GLU A 211 -14.00 16.21 14.72
N SER A 212 -12.85 15.79 14.18
CA SER A 212 -12.70 14.51 13.49
C SER A 212 -11.29 13.94 13.72
N PRO A 213 -11.03 13.21 14.82
CA PRO A 213 -9.73 12.61 15.03
C PRO A 213 -9.33 11.63 13.90
N PHE A 214 -8.04 11.34 13.82
CA PHE A 214 -7.50 10.36 12.88
C PHE A 214 -8.10 8.97 13.16
N ASP A 215 -8.81 8.42 12.19
CA ASP A 215 -9.22 7.02 12.16
C ASP A 215 -8.79 6.41 10.84
N CYS A 216 -7.90 5.42 10.94
CA CYS A 216 -7.36 4.68 9.81
C CYS A 216 -8.41 3.77 9.16
N LEU A 217 -9.44 3.30 9.88
CA LEU A 217 -10.48 2.44 9.30
C LEU A 217 -11.40 3.23 8.37
N ARG A 218 -11.89 4.40 8.82
CA ARG A 218 -12.69 5.31 7.99
C ARG A 218 -12.00 5.66 6.67
N SER A 219 -10.70 5.97 6.70
CA SER A 219 -9.92 6.32 5.51
C SER A 219 -9.37 5.12 4.71
N SER A 220 -9.78 3.89 5.04
CA SER A 220 -9.17 2.66 4.49
C SER A 220 -9.17 2.58 2.96
N GLN A 221 -10.26 2.93 2.28
CA GLN A 221 -10.34 2.92 0.81
C GLN A 221 -9.24 3.77 0.15
N ARG A 222 -8.89 4.91 0.76
CA ARG A 222 -7.85 5.84 0.30
C ARG A 222 -6.44 5.38 0.67
N ILE A 223 -6.30 4.63 1.76
CA ILE A 223 -5.02 4.13 2.27
C ILE A 223 -4.58 2.87 1.54
N LEU A 224 -5.47 1.89 1.34
CA LEU A 224 -5.19 0.61 0.69
C LEU A 224 -4.56 0.77 -0.70
N LYS A 225 -5.03 1.77 -1.49
CA LYS A 225 -4.44 2.22 -2.76
C LYS A 225 -2.95 2.61 -2.70
N LYS A 226 -2.39 2.80 -1.51
CA LYS A 226 -1.00 3.22 -1.25
C LYS A 226 -0.17 2.13 -0.57
N LEU A 227 -0.78 1.00 -0.20
CA LEU A 227 -0.14 -0.11 0.52
C LEU A 227 0.28 -1.25 -0.40
N TRP A 228 1.35 -1.95 -0.05
CA TRP A 228 1.73 -3.20 -0.68
C TRP A 228 0.82 -4.35 -0.20
N PRO A 229 0.42 -5.29 -1.08
CA PRO A 229 0.75 -5.41 -2.50
C PRO A 229 0.00 -4.41 -3.40
N VAL A 230 0.51 -4.24 -4.62
CA VAL A 230 -0.23 -3.56 -5.70
C VAL A 230 -1.19 -4.55 -6.33
N ILE A 231 -2.49 -4.38 -6.10
CA ILE A 231 -3.52 -5.18 -6.77
C ILE A 231 -3.48 -4.83 -8.28
N PRO A 232 -3.57 -5.80 -9.22
CA PRO A 232 -3.37 -5.55 -10.65
C PRO A 232 -4.21 -4.42 -11.26
N GLN A 233 -5.44 -4.19 -10.78
CA GLN A 233 -6.26 -3.06 -11.27
C GLN A 233 -5.65 -1.68 -10.97
N GLU A 234 -4.79 -1.57 -9.96
CA GLU A 234 -4.16 -0.34 -9.49
C GLU A 234 -2.74 -0.11 -10.02
N GLN A 235 -2.16 -1.09 -10.74
CA GLN A 235 -0.82 -0.98 -11.36
C GLN A 235 -0.73 0.14 -12.42
N LYS A 236 -1.87 0.64 -12.90
CA LYS A 236 -1.95 1.76 -13.84
C LYS A 236 -1.63 3.13 -13.21
N ASN A 237 -1.64 3.22 -11.89
CA ASN A 237 -1.34 4.47 -11.18
C ASN A 237 0.19 4.65 -11.02
N PRO A 238 0.76 5.81 -11.42
CA PRO A 238 2.18 6.09 -11.24
C PRO A 238 2.66 5.96 -9.78
N PHE A 239 3.91 5.55 -9.62
CA PHE A 239 4.53 5.42 -8.30
C PHE A 239 4.74 6.79 -7.63
N PRO A 240 4.28 6.99 -6.39
CA PRO A 240 4.63 8.17 -5.62
C PRO A 240 6.12 8.14 -5.23
N TYR A 241 6.80 9.27 -5.37
CA TYR A 241 8.15 9.44 -4.82
C TYR A 241 8.13 9.37 -3.29
N GLU A 242 9.25 8.97 -2.68
CA GLU A 242 9.36 8.81 -1.23
C GLU A 242 9.02 10.12 -0.47
N GLY A 243 8.19 10.04 0.58
CA GLY A 243 8.15 11.06 1.65
C GLY A 243 6.86 11.85 1.91
N PHE A 244 5.82 11.79 1.07
CA PHE A 244 4.77 12.85 1.08
C PHE A 244 3.31 12.44 1.33
N CYS A 245 3.01 11.18 1.70
CA CYS A 245 1.66 10.82 2.16
C CYS A 245 1.47 11.16 3.65
N PRO A 246 0.53 12.06 4.05
CA PRO A 246 0.34 12.44 5.45
C PRO A 246 0.01 11.26 6.37
N ILE A 247 -0.80 10.34 5.87
CA ILE A 247 -1.21 9.15 6.61
C ILE A 247 -0.03 8.19 6.82
N ALA A 248 0.87 8.07 5.82
CA ALA A 248 2.12 7.32 5.99
C ALA A 248 3.04 7.99 7.02
N LYS A 249 3.19 9.33 6.98
CA LYS A 249 3.95 10.10 7.99
C LYS A 249 3.41 9.82 9.41
N LYS A 250 2.08 9.78 9.61
CA LYS A 250 1.45 9.44 10.89
C LYS A 250 1.69 7.99 11.32
N LEU A 251 1.50 7.03 10.42
CA LEU A 251 1.67 5.61 10.74
C LEU A 251 3.13 5.26 11.01
N ASN A 252 4.08 5.80 10.23
CA ASN A 252 5.50 5.53 10.39
C ASN A 252 6.12 6.24 11.62
N ALA A 253 5.45 7.27 12.14
CA ALA A 253 5.81 7.91 13.41
C ALA A 253 5.40 7.08 14.65
N VAL A 254 4.52 6.09 14.51
CA VAL A 254 4.18 5.16 15.60
C VAL A 254 5.38 4.26 15.85
N LYS A 255 5.88 4.27 17.09
CA LYS A 255 6.99 3.41 17.50
C LYS A 255 6.55 1.95 17.55
N LEU A 256 7.46 1.06 17.17
CA LEU A 256 7.28 -0.37 17.27
C LEU A 256 7.44 -0.81 18.73
N GLU A 257 6.32 -1.04 19.40
CA GLU A 257 6.26 -1.35 20.82
C GLU A 257 5.65 -2.74 21.10
N TYR A 258 6.15 -3.36 22.18
CA TYR A 258 5.77 -4.68 22.66
C TYR A 258 5.50 -4.59 24.17
N GLY A 259 4.41 -5.21 24.64
CA GLY A 259 4.03 -5.19 26.05
C GLY A 259 5.06 -5.84 26.97
N ASN A 260 5.07 -5.46 28.25
CA ASN A 260 6.05 -5.95 29.23
C ASN A 260 6.08 -7.49 29.33
N ASN A 261 4.91 -8.15 29.35
CA ASN A 261 4.79 -9.62 29.29
C ASN A 261 5.55 -10.21 28.10
N ILE A 262 5.40 -9.64 26.89
CA ILE A 262 6.11 -10.08 25.69
C ILE A 262 7.63 -9.92 25.84
N ASN A 263 8.09 -8.80 26.40
CA ASN A 263 9.52 -8.57 26.63
C ASN A 263 10.11 -9.58 27.63
N GLU A 264 9.38 -9.92 28.70
CA GLU A 264 9.75 -10.95 29.68
C GLU A 264 9.75 -12.36 29.05
N MET A 265 8.66 -12.73 28.37
CA MET A 265 8.51 -14.00 27.66
C MET A 265 9.63 -14.25 26.65
N VAL A 266 10.01 -13.23 25.87
CA VAL A 266 11.12 -13.32 24.91
C VAL A 266 12.47 -13.37 25.62
N SER A 267 12.69 -12.57 26.66
CA SER A 267 13.94 -12.58 27.44
C SER A 267 14.23 -13.96 28.03
N ASP A 268 13.22 -14.64 28.56
CA ASP A 268 13.39 -16.01 29.07
C ASP A 268 13.55 -17.05 27.95
N SER A 269 12.84 -16.88 26.84
CA SER A 269 12.92 -17.82 25.72
C SER A 269 14.25 -17.72 24.96
N LYS A 270 14.87 -16.53 24.88
CA LYS A 270 16.20 -16.31 24.29
C LYS A 270 17.34 -16.88 25.15
N LYS A 271 17.19 -16.95 26.48
CA LYS A 271 18.13 -17.65 27.37
C LYS A 271 18.17 -19.15 27.08
N LEU A 272 17.03 -19.73 26.68
CA LEU A 272 16.89 -21.17 26.39
C LEU A 272 17.27 -21.53 24.94
N PHE A 273 16.95 -20.66 23.98
CA PHE A 273 17.12 -20.91 22.55
C PHE A 273 17.77 -19.71 21.84
N PRO A 274 19.09 -19.50 21.94
CA PRO A 274 19.75 -18.38 21.26
C PRO A 274 19.63 -18.45 19.73
N THR A 275 19.42 -17.30 19.09
CA THR A 275 19.22 -17.14 17.65
C THR A 275 20.54 -16.95 16.88
N LYS A 276 21.46 -17.91 16.98
CA LYS A 276 22.74 -17.87 16.25
C LYS A 276 22.77 -18.91 15.13
N VAL A 277 23.22 -18.49 13.94
CA VAL A 277 23.46 -19.38 12.79
C VAL A 277 24.32 -20.58 13.19
N GLY A 278 23.92 -21.77 12.76
CA GLY A 278 24.53 -23.05 13.12
C GLY A 278 24.10 -23.64 14.47
N GLN A 279 23.24 -22.96 15.26
CA GLN A 279 22.66 -23.54 16.46
C GLN A 279 21.33 -24.25 16.18
N SER A 280 21.06 -25.27 17.00
CA SER A 280 19.81 -26.04 16.97
C SER A 280 18.68 -25.28 17.64
N PHE A 281 17.55 -25.15 16.94
CA PHE A 281 16.42 -24.29 17.29
C PHE A 281 15.09 -25.06 17.22
N ASP A 282 14.24 -24.93 18.23
CA ASP A 282 12.92 -25.57 18.26
C ASP A 282 11.85 -24.65 17.64
N VAL A 283 11.52 -24.94 16.38
CA VAL A 283 10.51 -24.19 15.62
C VAL A 283 9.09 -24.37 16.16
N ILE A 284 8.79 -25.53 16.74
CA ILE A 284 7.45 -25.84 17.25
C ILE A 284 7.20 -25.01 18.52
N SER A 285 8.21 -24.87 19.37
CA SER A 285 8.14 -23.99 20.56
C SER A 285 7.98 -22.51 20.19
N LEU A 286 8.61 -22.03 19.11
CA LEU A 286 8.43 -20.65 18.62
C LEU A 286 7.01 -20.43 18.04
N LEU A 287 6.55 -21.33 17.17
CA LEU A 287 5.30 -21.17 16.42
C LEU A 287 4.04 -21.59 17.19
N SER A 288 4.15 -22.37 18.26
CA SER A 288 3.01 -22.73 19.13
C SER A 288 2.67 -21.63 20.13
N GLY A 289 3.63 -20.74 20.44
CA GLY A 289 3.48 -19.75 21.50
C GLY A 289 3.50 -20.36 22.91
N LYS A 290 2.99 -19.63 23.90
CA LYS A 290 2.86 -20.07 25.30
C LYS A 290 1.39 -19.97 25.76
N GLY A 291 0.99 -20.80 26.73
CA GLY A 291 -0.35 -20.73 27.33
C GLY A 291 -1.48 -21.19 26.39
N ASP A 292 -2.62 -20.50 26.45
CA ASP A 292 -3.85 -20.81 25.71
C ASP A 292 -3.85 -20.34 24.24
N MET A 293 -2.68 -19.97 23.70
CA MET A 293 -2.53 -19.54 22.30
C MET A 293 -3.04 -20.60 21.31
N LYS A 294 -3.55 -20.11 20.15
CA LYS A 294 -4.09 -20.97 19.11
C LYS A 294 -2.99 -21.87 18.54
N LYS A 295 -3.05 -23.18 18.84
CA LYS A 295 -2.12 -24.22 18.35
C LYS A 295 -2.19 -24.50 16.82
N HIS A 296 -2.73 -23.56 16.05
CA HIS A 296 -2.82 -23.64 14.60
C HIS A 296 -2.30 -22.36 13.94
N LEU A 297 -1.66 -22.53 12.80
CA LEU A 297 -1.49 -21.50 11.79
C LEU A 297 -2.64 -21.60 10.78
N VAL A 298 -2.78 -20.60 9.92
CA VAL A 298 -3.76 -20.59 8.83
C VAL A 298 -3.01 -20.45 7.52
N ARG A 299 -3.27 -21.33 6.55
CA ARG A 299 -2.86 -21.12 5.14
C ARG A 299 -3.56 -19.86 4.65
N LYS A 300 -2.94 -19.07 3.77
CA LYS A 300 -3.63 -17.91 3.15
C LYS A 300 -4.98 -18.30 2.50
N GLY A 301 -5.13 -19.54 2.01
CA GLY A 301 -6.39 -20.09 1.50
C GLY A 301 -7.50 -20.36 2.54
N GLY A 302 -7.23 -20.23 3.84
CA GLY A 302 -8.17 -20.42 4.95
C GLY A 302 -7.98 -21.69 5.77
N ASP A 303 -7.26 -22.69 5.25
CA ASP A 303 -7.06 -23.98 5.92
C ASP A 303 -6.25 -23.84 7.23
N ARG A 304 -6.76 -24.45 8.30
CA ARG A 304 -6.04 -24.50 9.60
C ARG A 304 -5.01 -25.63 9.58
N VAL A 305 -3.78 -25.30 9.98
CA VAL A 305 -2.66 -26.25 10.09
C VAL A 305 -2.19 -26.29 11.52
N VAL A 306 -2.25 -27.47 12.14
CA VAL A 306 -1.76 -27.68 13.51
C VAL A 306 -0.25 -27.47 13.54
N VAL A 307 0.24 -26.76 14.57
CA VAL A 307 1.68 -26.55 14.78
C VAL A 307 2.24 -27.80 15.47
N ASP A 308 2.67 -28.76 14.66
CA ASP A 308 3.28 -30.01 15.13
C ASP A 308 4.47 -30.46 14.26
N LYS A 309 5.10 -31.56 14.68
CA LYS A 309 6.24 -32.16 13.99
C LYS A 309 5.92 -32.59 12.55
N GLN A 310 4.68 -32.99 12.27
CA GLN A 310 4.25 -33.50 10.96
C GLN A 310 4.11 -32.37 9.94
N ALA A 311 3.57 -31.21 10.34
CA ALA A 311 3.36 -30.06 9.46
C ALA A 311 4.64 -29.55 8.76
N PHE A 312 5.78 -29.67 9.46
CA PHE A 312 7.08 -29.14 9.02
C PHE A 312 8.13 -30.22 8.72
N SER A 313 7.81 -31.51 8.87
CA SER A 313 8.76 -32.61 8.69
C SER A 313 9.38 -32.60 7.28
N GLY A 314 10.70 -32.64 7.19
CA GLY A 314 11.43 -32.68 5.91
C GLY A 314 11.44 -31.38 5.09
N LYS A 315 10.90 -30.26 5.62
CA LYS A 315 10.87 -28.95 4.93
C LYS A 315 11.85 -27.93 5.53
N TYR A 316 12.45 -27.10 4.69
CA TYR A 316 13.05 -25.83 5.13
C TYR A 316 11.93 -24.89 5.57
N ILE A 317 12.16 -24.12 6.62
CA ILE A 317 11.14 -23.19 7.17
C ILE A 317 11.70 -21.78 7.13
N MET A 318 10.97 -20.86 6.50
CA MET A 318 11.27 -19.43 6.52
C MET A 318 10.18 -18.67 7.27
N ILE A 319 10.53 -18.05 8.39
CA ILE A 319 9.63 -17.23 9.21
C ILE A 319 9.98 -15.77 8.96
N CYS A 320 9.04 -14.98 8.43
CA CYS A 320 9.25 -13.56 8.15
C CYS A 320 8.27 -12.70 8.97
N CYS A 321 8.84 -11.80 9.77
CA CYS A 321 8.15 -10.82 10.59
C CYS A 321 8.15 -9.45 9.90
N PHE A 322 6.96 -8.88 9.71
CA PHE A 322 6.76 -7.59 9.06
C PHE A 322 6.04 -6.63 10.00
N ASN A 323 6.42 -5.36 10.01
CA ASN A 323 5.57 -4.29 10.53
C ASN A 323 4.54 -3.88 9.47
N VAL A 324 3.27 -3.81 9.83
CA VAL A 324 2.14 -3.65 8.89
C VAL A 324 1.27 -2.47 9.36
N PRO A 325 0.83 -1.56 8.46
CA PRO A 325 0.89 -1.64 7.00
C PRO A 325 2.26 -1.29 6.40
N VAL A 326 2.50 -1.79 5.19
CA VAL A 326 3.70 -1.51 4.37
C VAL A 326 3.29 -0.65 3.18
N PHE A 327 3.93 0.49 2.96
CA PHE A 327 3.61 1.40 1.85
C PHE A 327 4.42 1.10 0.58
N ARG A 328 3.79 1.23 -0.59
CA ARG A 328 4.36 0.86 -1.91
C ARG A 328 5.72 1.51 -2.23
N HIS A 329 5.99 2.70 -1.70
CA HIS A 329 7.22 3.45 -1.96
C HIS A 329 8.40 3.02 -1.06
N GLU A 330 8.11 2.35 0.06
CA GLU A 330 9.12 1.98 1.06
C GLU A 330 10.01 0.85 0.56
N HIS A 331 11.26 0.84 1.02
CA HIS A 331 12.20 -0.24 0.77
C HIS A 331 11.62 -1.61 1.17
N THR A 332 10.89 -1.66 2.29
CA THR A 332 10.19 -2.84 2.82
C THR A 332 9.19 -3.44 1.83
N ALA A 333 8.49 -2.64 1.03
CA ALA A 333 7.59 -3.15 -0.01
C ALA A 333 8.35 -3.88 -1.12
N ARG A 334 9.55 -3.40 -1.48
CA ARG A 334 10.41 -4.05 -2.48
C ARG A 334 10.91 -5.40 -1.97
N VAL A 335 11.35 -5.47 -0.70
CA VAL A 335 11.79 -6.73 -0.07
C VAL A 335 10.60 -7.70 0.09
N ALA A 336 9.43 -7.23 0.53
CA ALA A 336 8.22 -8.05 0.63
C ALA A 336 7.78 -8.61 -0.73
N GLN A 337 7.84 -7.80 -1.78
CA GLN A 337 7.58 -8.25 -3.15
C GLN A 337 8.57 -9.33 -3.60
N ALA A 338 9.87 -9.10 -3.40
CA ALA A 338 10.91 -10.05 -3.78
C ALA A 338 10.79 -11.39 -3.02
N LEU A 339 10.46 -11.34 -1.72
CA LEU A 339 10.14 -12.53 -0.91
C LEU A 339 8.93 -13.28 -1.45
N ALA A 340 7.84 -12.57 -1.78
CA ALA A 340 6.63 -13.19 -2.32
C ALA A 340 6.89 -13.86 -3.68
N THR A 341 7.69 -13.22 -4.55
CA THR A 341 8.13 -13.78 -5.84
C THR A 341 8.99 -15.03 -5.64
N ALA A 342 10.08 -14.94 -4.85
CA ALA A 342 10.95 -16.08 -4.56
C ALA A 342 10.20 -17.27 -3.92
N CYS A 343 9.23 -17.00 -3.03
CA CYS A 343 8.38 -18.06 -2.48
C CYS A 343 7.47 -18.70 -3.54
N SER A 344 6.94 -17.91 -4.49
CA SER A 344 6.12 -18.42 -5.60
C SER A 344 6.92 -19.42 -6.46
N GLU A 345 8.16 -19.06 -6.79
CA GLU A 345 9.10 -19.91 -7.55
C GLU A 345 9.44 -21.20 -6.78
N LEU A 346 9.77 -21.08 -5.49
CA LEU A 346 10.07 -22.24 -4.64
C LEU A 346 8.88 -23.20 -4.49
N TYR A 347 7.66 -22.69 -4.26
CA TYR A 347 6.46 -23.56 -4.20
C TYR A 347 6.10 -24.17 -5.57
N SER A 348 6.47 -23.53 -6.67
CA SER A 348 6.20 -24.04 -8.02
C SER A 348 7.17 -25.14 -8.44
N SER A 349 8.38 -25.14 -7.87
CA SER A 349 9.47 -26.07 -8.21
C SER A 349 9.76 -27.14 -7.14
N ARG A 350 9.28 -26.96 -5.91
CA ARG A 350 9.66 -27.79 -4.75
C ARG A 350 8.51 -28.00 -3.76
N ASN A 351 8.60 -29.08 -2.99
CA ASN A 351 7.70 -29.39 -1.87
C ASN A 351 8.39 -29.42 -0.49
N ASP A 352 9.71 -29.24 -0.44
CA ASP A 352 10.52 -29.25 0.79
C ASP A 352 10.74 -27.85 1.39
N PHE A 353 9.80 -26.92 1.18
CA PHE A 353 9.85 -25.53 1.65
C PHE A 353 8.53 -25.10 2.27
N GLU A 354 8.59 -24.22 3.28
CA GLU A 354 7.43 -23.67 3.99
C GLU A 354 7.72 -22.24 4.46
N MET A 355 6.86 -21.28 4.08
CA MET A 355 6.92 -19.90 4.56
C MET A 355 5.85 -19.64 5.64
N VAL A 356 6.25 -19.02 6.74
CA VAL A 356 5.36 -18.50 7.78
C VAL A 356 5.45 -16.97 7.83
N VAL A 357 4.34 -16.31 7.53
CA VAL A 357 4.21 -14.84 7.58
C VAL A 357 3.68 -14.41 8.96
N VAL A 358 4.35 -13.44 9.58
CA VAL A 358 3.96 -12.85 10.86
C VAL A 358 3.82 -11.34 10.70
N ALA A 359 2.60 -10.82 10.83
CA ALA A 359 2.30 -9.40 10.66
C ALA A 359 2.11 -8.70 12.02
N LYS A 360 3.11 -7.94 12.46
CA LYS A 360 3.00 -7.02 13.59
C LYS A 360 2.21 -5.79 13.16
N MET A 361 1.00 -5.66 13.68
CA MET A 361 0.12 -4.55 13.32
C MET A 361 0.52 -3.27 14.07
N ASN A 362 0.62 -2.17 13.32
CA ASN A 362 0.69 -0.82 13.84
C ASN A 362 -0.57 -0.51 14.67
N GLN A 363 -0.41 0.07 15.85
CA GLN A 363 -1.51 0.33 16.79
C GLN A 363 -2.64 1.17 16.17
N LEU A 364 -2.32 2.14 15.31
CA LEU A 364 -3.31 3.00 14.64
C LEU A 364 -3.97 2.35 13.42
N ALA A 365 -3.46 1.20 12.95
CA ALA A 365 -3.96 0.48 11.77
C ALA A 365 -4.22 -1.01 12.07
N ASN A 366 -4.48 -1.36 13.33
CA ASN A 366 -4.73 -2.74 13.78
C ASN A 366 -6.16 -3.20 13.45
N TYR A 367 -6.47 -3.25 12.15
CA TYR A 367 -7.74 -3.68 11.61
C TYR A 367 -7.53 -4.83 10.62
N GLU A 368 -8.46 -5.79 10.60
CA GLU A 368 -8.36 -7.00 9.78
C GLU A 368 -8.24 -6.69 8.28
N VAL A 369 -8.86 -5.60 7.81
CA VAL A 369 -8.76 -5.14 6.41
C VAL A 369 -7.31 -4.87 5.98
N TYR A 370 -6.46 -4.32 6.86
CA TYR A 370 -5.06 -4.05 6.57
C TYR A 370 -4.21 -5.31 6.60
N PHE A 371 -4.51 -6.21 7.54
CA PHE A 371 -3.88 -7.52 7.65
C PHE A 371 -4.18 -8.37 6.40
N ASN A 372 -5.46 -8.48 6.02
CA ASN A 372 -5.89 -9.23 4.84
C ASN A 372 -5.37 -8.62 3.53
N HIS A 373 -5.31 -7.28 3.40
CA HIS A 373 -4.67 -6.61 2.26
C HIS A 373 -3.20 -6.98 2.17
N PHE A 374 -2.42 -6.81 3.25
CA PHE A 374 -1.00 -7.15 3.26
C PHE A 374 -0.75 -8.62 2.88
N LEU A 375 -1.52 -9.55 3.46
CA LEU A 375 -1.40 -10.98 3.17
C LEU A 375 -1.83 -11.35 1.75
N SER A 376 -2.65 -10.53 1.08
CA SER A 376 -3.03 -10.75 -0.32
C SER A 376 -1.82 -10.80 -1.26
N GLY A 377 -0.67 -10.26 -0.86
CA GLY A 377 0.57 -10.24 -1.65
C GLY A 377 1.38 -11.53 -1.63
N PHE A 378 1.18 -12.42 -0.66
CA PHE A 378 1.95 -13.68 -0.55
C PHE A 378 1.28 -14.85 -1.29
N PRO A 379 2.02 -15.91 -1.67
CA PRO A 379 1.46 -17.13 -2.24
C PRO A 379 0.37 -17.78 -1.37
N THR A 380 -0.65 -18.38 -2.00
CA THR A 380 -1.71 -19.13 -1.30
C THR A 380 -1.20 -20.25 -0.38
N PRO A 381 -0.11 -20.97 -0.71
CA PRO A 381 0.46 -21.95 0.21
C PRO A 381 1.01 -21.37 1.52
N CYS A 382 1.38 -20.08 1.61
CA CYS A 382 2.00 -19.55 2.82
C CYS A 382 1.14 -19.75 4.08
N LEU A 383 1.81 -20.13 5.18
CA LEU A 383 1.24 -20.15 6.52
C LEU A 383 1.28 -18.74 7.12
N VAL A 384 0.32 -18.47 8.00
CA VAL A 384 0.15 -17.17 8.65
C VAL A 384 -0.23 -17.37 10.11
N VAL A 385 0.31 -16.53 11.01
CA VAL A 385 -0.22 -16.40 12.37
C VAL A 385 -1.52 -15.55 12.33
N PRO A 386 -2.70 -16.09 12.68
CA PRO A 386 -4.01 -15.44 12.44
C PRO A 386 -4.17 -14.06 13.11
N PHE A 387 -5.07 -13.22 12.58
CA PHE A 387 -5.27 -11.83 13.02
C PHE A 387 -5.66 -11.72 14.50
N GLU A 388 -6.50 -12.63 15.00
CA GLU A 388 -6.95 -12.63 16.39
C GLU A 388 -5.84 -13.03 17.38
N ASP A 389 -4.74 -13.60 16.91
CA ASP A 389 -3.65 -14.13 17.74
C ASP A 389 -2.49 -13.14 17.87
N SER A 390 -2.81 -11.93 18.35
CA SER A 390 -1.86 -10.81 18.42
C SER A 390 -0.69 -11.06 19.37
N GLU A 391 -0.93 -11.75 20.49
CA GLU A 391 0.11 -12.05 21.47
C GLU A 391 1.20 -12.98 20.88
N ARG A 392 0.81 -13.99 20.08
CA ARG A 392 1.80 -14.82 19.35
C ARG A 392 2.54 -14.03 18.27
N ARG A 393 1.89 -13.12 17.54
CA ARG A 393 2.58 -12.26 16.55
C ARG A 393 3.60 -11.36 17.23
N ASP A 394 3.19 -10.67 18.29
CA ASP A 394 4.07 -9.81 19.09
C ASP A 394 5.25 -10.59 19.68
N PHE A 395 5.01 -11.78 20.21
CA PHE A 395 6.06 -12.68 20.70
C PHE A 395 7.08 -13.01 19.62
N ILE A 396 6.66 -13.52 18.45
CA ILE A 396 7.58 -13.95 17.39
C ILE A 396 8.32 -12.73 16.78
N CYS A 397 7.64 -11.61 16.57
CA CYS A 397 8.28 -10.38 16.06
C CYS A 397 9.31 -9.81 17.02
N LYS A 398 9.02 -9.75 18.33
CA LYS A 398 10.00 -9.38 19.36
C LYS A 398 11.14 -10.39 19.46
N TYR A 399 10.84 -11.68 19.28
CA TYR A 399 11.82 -12.75 19.33
C TYR A 399 12.83 -12.67 18.19
N LEU A 400 12.38 -12.39 16.97
CA LEU A 400 13.25 -12.16 15.81
C LEU A 400 13.83 -10.74 15.73
N ASP A 401 13.83 -10.01 16.86
CA ASP A 401 14.43 -8.67 16.96
C ASP A 401 13.95 -7.70 15.87
N LEU A 402 12.66 -7.76 15.50
CA LEU A 402 12.05 -6.78 14.61
C LEU A 402 12.08 -5.40 15.32
N HIS A 403 13.02 -4.54 14.89
CA HIS A 403 13.42 -3.33 15.60
C HIS A 403 12.81 -2.03 15.06
N ALA A 404 12.39 -1.98 13.78
CA ALA A 404 11.96 -0.75 13.13
C ALA A 404 10.88 -0.94 12.08
N CYS A 405 10.18 0.15 11.72
CA CYS A 405 9.10 0.16 10.73
C CYS A 405 9.53 -0.26 9.32
N TYR A 406 10.82 -0.15 8.99
CA TYR A 406 11.38 -0.46 7.66
C TYR A 406 12.09 -1.82 7.57
N ASP A 407 12.13 -2.57 8.68
CA ASP A 407 12.85 -3.84 8.78
C ASP A 407 11.92 -5.04 8.60
N ILE A 408 12.50 -6.20 8.27
CA ILE A 408 11.82 -7.50 8.19
C ILE A 408 12.70 -8.50 8.93
N GLY A 409 12.26 -8.97 10.10
CA GLY A 409 12.97 -10.03 10.81
C GLY A 409 12.78 -11.36 10.09
N CYS A 410 13.83 -12.02 9.63
CA CYS A 410 13.74 -13.32 8.95
C CYS A 410 14.56 -14.39 9.67
N LEU A 411 13.94 -15.54 9.93
CA LEU A 411 14.59 -16.76 10.44
C LEU A 411 14.41 -17.89 9.43
N ILE A 412 15.50 -18.51 9.00
CA ILE A 412 15.49 -19.67 8.10
C ILE A 412 16.10 -20.85 8.80
N LEU A 413 15.37 -21.97 8.80
CA LEU A 413 15.72 -23.21 9.45
C LEU A 413 15.91 -24.32 8.41
N GLU A 414 16.92 -25.14 8.65
CA GLU A 414 17.23 -26.31 7.84
C GLU A 414 16.07 -27.32 7.82
N LYS A 415 15.95 -28.08 6.73
CA LYS A 415 15.05 -29.23 6.71
C LYS A 415 15.57 -30.34 7.63
N ASP A 416 14.72 -30.74 8.56
CA ASP A 416 14.95 -31.92 9.40
C ASP A 416 13.64 -32.69 9.54
N MET A 417 13.74 -33.97 9.86
CA MET A 417 12.64 -34.79 10.34
C MET A 417 12.31 -34.50 11.80
N ASP A 418 13.18 -33.82 12.57
CA ASP A 418 12.94 -33.42 13.96
C ASP A 418 12.39 -31.98 14.16
N THR A 419 12.00 -31.64 15.40
CA THR A 419 11.55 -30.29 15.78
C THR A 419 12.71 -29.30 15.95
N LYS A 420 13.88 -29.82 16.31
CA LYS A 420 15.12 -29.09 16.53
C LYS A 420 15.94 -29.02 15.25
N ARG A 421 16.19 -27.82 14.73
CA ARG A 421 16.76 -27.57 13.38
C ARG A 421 17.88 -26.57 13.43
N ASN A 422 18.87 -26.70 12.54
CA ASN A 422 19.93 -25.71 12.44
C ASN A 422 19.39 -24.39 11.88
N ILE A 423 19.75 -23.27 12.51
CA ILE A 423 19.53 -21.93 11.98
C ILE A 423 20.49 -21.71 10.81
N LEU A 424 19.95 -21.47 9.61
CA LEU A 424 20.73 -21.14 8.41
C LEU A 424 20.91 -19.64 8.23
N PHE A 425 19.88 -18.85 8.59
CA PHE A 425 19.84 -17.40 8.46
C PHE A 425 18.99 -16.79 9.58
N CYS A 426 19.39 -15.64 10.12
CA CYS A 426 18.65 -14.93 11.19
C CYS A 426 18.90 -13.41 11.16
N GLU A 427 18.62 -12.77 10.04
CA GLU A 427 18.87 -11.33 9.79
C GLU A 427 17.75 -10.75 8.89
N SER A 428 17.89 -9.51 8.42
CA SER A 428 16.97 -8.94 7.42
C SER A 428 17.18 -9.60 6.04
N PRO A 429 16.13 -10.06 5.33
CA PRO A 429 16.25 -10.90 4.13
C PRO A 429 16.55 -10.10 2.85
N TYR A 430 17.52 -9.19 2.89
CA TYR A 430 17.93 -8.39 1.73
C TYR A 430 18.50 -9.23 0.58
N PHE A 431 18.85 -10.50 0.81
CA PHE A 431 19.20 -11.44 -0.26
C PHE A 431 18.08 -11.60 -1.30
N ALA A 432 16.81 -11.49 -0.88
CA ALA A 432 15.67 -11.70 -1.78
C ALA A 432 15.64 -10.66 -2.90
N LEU A 433 16.01 -9.41 -2.62
CA LEU A 433 16.09 -8.33 -3.61
C LEU A 433 17.11 -8.60 -4.72
N ASN A 434 18.23 -9.24 -4.37
CA ASN A 434 19.36 -9.40 -5.28
C ASN A 434 19.36 -10.76 -5.99
N TYR A 435 18.84 -11.80 -5.33
CA TYR A 435 19.08 -13.20 -5.70
C TYR A 435 17.82 -14.08 -5.67
N GLY A 436 16.63 -13.52 -5.36
CA GLY A 436 15.35 -14.25 -5.44
C GLY A 436 15.36 -15.65 -4.81
N ALA A 437 14.88 -16.65 -5.56
CA ALA A 437 14.94 -18.06 -5.18
C ALA A 437 16.32 -18.71 -5.38
N ASP A 438 17.21 -18.17 -6.23
CA ASP A 438 18.54 -18.74 -6.52
C ASP A 438 19.47 -18.76 -5.29
N ALA A 439 19.20 -17.89 -4.32
CA ALA A 439 19.86 -17.91 -3.02
C ALA A 439 19.52 -19.14 -2.17
N PHE A 440 18.48 -19.92 -2.49
CA PHE A 440 18.08 -21.12 -1.74
C PHE A 440 19.20 -22.17 -1.68
N PRO A 441 19.48 -22.82 -0.51
CA PRO A 441 18.72 -22.83 0.74
C PRO A 441 19.06 -21.71 1.74
N PHE A 442 19.54 -20.57 1.23
CA PHE A 442 19.81 -19.34 1.99
C PHE A 442 20.92 -19.48 3.04
N THR A 443 21.83 -20.44 2.84
CA THR A 443 23.07 -20.56 3.62
C THR A 443 24.04 -19.45 3.25
N ARG A 444 24.94 -19.11 4.18
CA ARG A 444 25.98 -18.10 3.95
C ARG A 444 26.86 -18.46 2.75
N GLU A 445 27.16 -19.74 2.59
CA GLU A 445 27.99 -20.29 1.52
C GLU A 445 27.30 -20.13 0.16
N LYS A 446 25.99 -20.43 0.08
CA LYS A 446 25.21 -20.24 -1.16
C LYS A 446 25.06 -18.76 -1.52
N LEU A 447 24.83 -17.90 -0.53
CA LEU A 447 24.78 -16.44 -0.73
C LEU A 447 26.12 -15.86 -1.22
N GLN A 448 27.24 -16.42 -0.78
CA GLN A 448 28.58 -16.07 -1.29
C GLN A 448 28.82 -16.59 -2.71
N GLU A 449 28.39 -17.81 -3.01
CA GLU A 449 28.46 -18.43 -4.34
C GLU A 449 27.70 -17.60 -5.39
N VAL A 450 26.42 -17.29 -5.13
CA VAL A 450 25.58 -16.51 -6.06
C VAL A 450 26.14 -15.11 -6.27
N ARG A 451 26.59 -14.43 -5.20
CA ARG A 451 27.26 -13.12 -5.31
C ARG A 451 28.54 -13.18 -6.15
N ALA A 452 29.35 -14.22 -6.00
CA ALA A 452 30.58 -14.37 -6.76
C ALA A 452 30.30 -14.59 -8.26
N ASN A 453 29.24 -15.33 -8.59
CA ASN A 453 28.83 -15.54 -9.98
C ASN A 453 28.31 -14.24 -10.64
N ASP A 454 27.53 -13.44 -9.90
CA ASP A 454 27.01 -12.14 -10.35
C ASP A 454 28.14 -11.14 -10.65
N HIS A 455 29.12 -10.98 -9.74
CA HIS A 455 30.29 -10.14 -10.01
C HIS A 455 31.09 -10.60 -11.24
N ARG A 456 31.35 -11.91 -11.36
CA ARG A 456 32.07 -12.47 -12.50
C ARG A 456 31.37 -12.26 -13.85
N TRP A 457 30.04 -12.12 -13.85
CA TRP A 457 29.31 -11.76 -15.06
C TRP A 457 29.57 -10.30 -15.48
N TRP A 458 29.53 -9.36 -14.52
CA TRP A 458 29.79 -7.94 -14.77
C TRP A 458 31.26 -7.64 -15.12
N ASP A 459 32.21 -8.35 -14.50
CA ASP A 459 33.64 -8.17 -14.71
C ASP A 459 34.16 -8.87 -15.99
N GLY A 460 33.34 -9.70 -16.64
CA GLY A 460 33.68 -10.41 -17.89
C GLY A 460 34.38 -11.76 -17.72
N ASP A 461 34.47 -12.27 -16.49
CA ASP A 461 35.06 -13.58 -16.12
C ASP A 461 34.13 -14.78 -16.42
N VAL A 462 32.91 -14.51 -16.87
CA VAL A 462 31.91 -15.48 -17.36
C VAL A 462 31.33 -14.93 -18.67
N PRO A 463 31.17 -15.74 -19.73
CA PRO A 463 30.48 -15.27 -20.94
C PRO A 463 29.07 -14.76 -20.59
N PRO A 464 28.59 -13.67 -21.21
CA PRO A 464 27.25 -13.19 -20.95
C PRO A 464 26.18 -14.21 -21.39
N PRO A 465 24.94 -14.11 -20.86
CA PRO A 465 23.81 -14.93 -21.27
C PRO A 465 23.78 -15.17 -22.77
N ALA A 466 23.69 -16.45 -23.16
CA ALA A 466 23.79 -16.88 -24.54
C ALA A 466 22.59 -16.43 -25.39
N ASN A 467 21.48 -16.05 -24.73
CA ASN A 467 20.26 -15.57 -25.35
C ASN A 467 19.49 -14.60 -24.44
N PHE A 468 18.38 -14.08 -24.95
CA PHE A 468 17.58 -13.04 -24.29
C PHE A 468 16.71 -13.61 -23.16
N GLU A 469 16.30 -14.86 -23.32
CA GLU A 469 15.54 -15.66 -22.35
C GLU A 469 16.34 -15.86 -21.05
N GLU A 470 17.62 -16.23 -21.17
CA GLU A 470 18.57 -16.40 -20.05
C GLU A 470 18.92 -15.07 -19.37
N LEU A 471 19.08 -13.98 -20.15
CA LEU A 471 19.32 -12.63 -19.59
C LEU A 471 18.16 -12.13 -18.71
N LEU A 472 16.93 -12.51 -19.05
CA LEU A 472 15.72 -12.07 -18.35
C LEU A 472 15.16 -13.10 -17.36
N GLY A 473 15.72 -14.31 -17.29
CA GLY A 473 15.21 -15.40 -16.46
C GLY A 473 13.78 -15.83 -16.82
N CYS A 474 13.41 -15.78 -18.11
CA CYS A 474 12.03 -15.93 -18.58
C CYS A 474 11.86 -16.99 -19.67
N ASN A 475 10.64 -17.51 -19.82
CA ASN A 475 10.32 -18.48 -20.87
C ASN A 475 10.01 -17.76 -22.20
N PRO A 476 10.29 -18.39 -23.36
CA PRO A 476 9.91 -17.85 -24.67
C PRO A 476 8.42 -17.50 -24.82
N SER A 477 7.56 -18.17 -24.07
CA SER A 477 6.10 -17.98 -24.03
C SER A 477 5.61 -16.85 -23.14
N ASP A 478 6.47 -16.27 -22.30
CA ASP A 478 6.06 -15.24 -21.35
C ASP A 478 5.65 -13.96 -22.08
N ILE A 479 4.64 -13.26 -21.54
CA ILE A 479 3.96 -12.14 -22.21
C ILE A 479 4.49 -10.81 -21.69
N LEU A 480 4.78 -9.91 -22.62
CA LEU A 480 5.14 -8.52 -22.39
C LEU A 480 4.08 -7.58 -22.97
N HIS A 481 3.83 -6.47 -22.25
CA HIS A 481 2.98 -5.39 -22.76
C HIS A 481 3.78 -4.38 -23.59
N LYS A 482 3.50 -4.35 -24.88
CA LYS A 482 4.07 -3.43 -25.86
C LYS A 482 3.19 -2.18 -25.96
N THR A 483 3.64 -1.07 -25.38
CA THR A 483 2.96 0.23 -25.51
C THR A 483 3.07 0.77 -26.95
N LEU A 484 1.93 0.94 -27.62
CA LEU A 484 1.84 1.59 -28.94
C LEU A 484 1.71 3.11 -28.81
N SER A 485 0.85 3.53 -27.88
CA SER A 485 0.55 4.91 -27.51
C SER A 485 0.08 4.94 -26.04
N PRO A 486 0.01 6.10 -25.37
CA PRO A 486 -0.48 6.18 -23.99
C PRO A 486 -1.86 5.51 -23.85
N GLY A 487 -1.97 4.53 -22.96
CA GLY A 487 -3.20 3.76 -22.71
C GLY A 487 -3.51 2.63 -23.71
N VAL A 488 -2.71 2.45 -24.77
CA VAL A 488 -2.90 1.37 -25.75
C VAL A 488 -1.70 0.43 -25.74
N HIS A 489 -1.95 -0.82 -25.36
CA HIS A 489 -0.93 -1.87 -25.25
C HIS A 489 -1.34 -3.07 -26.10
N GLU A 490 -0.38 -3.65 -26.81
CA GLU A 490 -0.46 -4.99 -27.39
C GLU A 490 0.26 -5.98 -26.49
N GLU A 491 -0.09 -7.26 -26.58
CA GLU A 491 0.71 -8.35 -26.02
C GLU A 491 1.75 -8.80 -27.06
N ALA A 492 2.94 -9.15 -26.59
CA ALA A 492 4.01 -9.74 -27.38
C ALA A 492 4.76 -10.77 -26.53
N THR A 493 5.17 -11.88 -27.11
CA THR A 493 5.93 -12.92 -26.41
C THR A 493 7.44 -12.63 -26.37
N ILE A 494 8.16 -13.19 -25.40
CA ILE A 494 9.64 -13.15 -25.37
C ILE A 494 10.25 -13.71 -26.66
N LEU A 495 9.67 -14.78 -27.22
CA LEU A 495 10.08 -15.38 -28.50
C LEU A 495 9.99 -14.41 -29.70
N GLU A 496 9.09 -13.44 -29.67
CA GLU A 496 9.03 -12.38 -30.69
C GLU A 496 10.14 -11.35 -30.52
N LEU A 497 10.73 -11.23 -29.34
CA LEU A 497 11.83 -10.31 -29.06
C LEU A 497 13.21 -10.92 -29.34
N SER A 498 13.42 -12.22 -29.10
CA SER A 498 14.71 -12.88 -29.38
C SER A 498 15.12 -12.90 -30.86
N ARG A 499 14.21 -12.53 -31.78
CA ARG A 499 14.49 -12.29 -33.22
C ARG A 499 14.78 -10.83 -33.58
N LYS A 500 14.90 -9.93 -32.61
CA LYS A 500 15.07 -8.47 -32.79
C LYS A 500 16.31 -7.97 -32.06
N VAL A 501 16.81 -6.81 -32.45
CA VAL A 501 17.74 -6.05 -31.58
C VAL A 501 16.92 -5.44 -30.46
N VAL A 502 17.15 -5.90 -29.22
CA VAL A 502 16.44 -5.43 -28.03
C VAL A 502 17.38 -4.60 -27.16
N GLY A 503 16.96 -3.40 -26.77
CA GLY A 503 17.59 -2.64 -25.70
C GLY A 503 16.81 -2.83 -24.41
N VAL A 504 17.46 -3.38 -23.39
CA VAL A 504 16.89 -3.49 -22.03
C VAL A 504 17.25 -2.23 -21.24
N TYR A 505 16.28 -1.64 -20.56
CA TYR A 505 16.50 -0.46 -19.72
C TYR A 505 15.72 -0.56 -18.41
N VAL A 506 16.42 -0.45 -17.29
CA VAL A 506 15.82 -0.39 -15.96
C VAL A 506 15.39 1.06 -15.69
N CYS A 507 14.08 1.31 -15.77
CA CYS A 507 13.50 2.64 -15.57
C CYS A 507 13.33 2.97 -14.08
N THR A 508 14.35 3.58 -13.47
CA THR A 508 14.31 3.98 -12.04
C THR A 508 13.59 5.30 -11.78
N SER A 509 13.59 6.23 -12.74
CA SER A 509 13.05 7.60 -12.54
C SER A 509 12.36 8.21 -13.76
N GLY A 510 12.23 7.48 -14.88
CA GLY A 510 11.62 7.97 -16.12
C GLY A 510 12.41 9.03 -16.89
N LYS A 511 13.34 9.77 -16.24
CA LYS A 511 14.07 10.92 -16.83
C LYS A 511 14.81 10.60 -18.14
N PHE A 512 15.19 9.33 -18.38
CA PHE A 512 15.89 8.92 -19.61
C PHE A 512 14.96 8.40 -20.74
N ILE A 513 13.67 8.20 -20.48
CA ILE A 513 12.69 7.70 -21.48
C ILE A 513 12.65 8.55 -22.76
N PRO A 514 12.67 9.92 -22.71
CA PRO A 514 12.72 10.72 -23.93
C PRO A 514 13.98 10.49 -24.78
N THR A 515 15.12 10.21 -24.14
CA THR A 515 16.38 9.90 -24.84
C THR A 515 16.33 8.52 -25.49
N LEU A 516 15.79 7.52 -24.81
CA LEU A 516 15.55 6.19 -25.38
C LEU A 516 14.58 6.25 -26.57
N GLY A 517 13.55 7.10 -26.50
CA GLY A 517 12.66 7.39 -27.62
C GLY A 517 13.42 7.90 -28.85
N LYS A 518 14.38 8.83 -28.67
CA LYS A 518 15.24 9.33 -29.76
C LYS A 518 16.13 8.22 -30.35
N VAL A 519 16.79 7.42 -29.51
CA VAL A 519 17.62 6.29 -29.93
C VAL A 519 16.79 5.28 -30.73
N TYR A 520 15.60 4.94 -30.27
CA TYR A 520 14.70 4.00 -30.96
C TYR A 520 14.28 4.48 -32.36
N GLN A 521 14.00 5.78 -32.53
CA GLN A 521 13.71 6.32 -33.87
C GLN A 521 14.95 6.27 -34.78
N GLN A 522 16.14 6.61 -34.27
CA GLN A 522 17.39 6.50 -35.04
C GLN A 522 17.65 5.07 -35.51
N CYS A 523 17.47 4.06 -34.64
CA CYS A 523 17.57 2.64 -35.01
C CYS A 523 16.56 2.25 -36.09
N LYS A 524 15.31 2.74 -36.01
CA LYS A 524 14.28 2.51 -37.04
C LYS A 524 14.64 3.13 -38.40
N GLU A 525 15.21 4.34 -38.40
CA GLU A 525 15.66 5.00 -39.63
C GLU A 525 16.85 4.29 -40.28
N LEU A 526 17.84 3.86 -39.49
CA LEU A 526 18.97 3.08 -39.96
C LEU A 526 18.53 1.75 -40.59
N ASN A 527 17.63 1.01 -39.93
CA ASN A 527 17.14 -0.26 -40.46
C ASN A 527 16.37 -0.09 -41.79
N ARG A 528 15.59 0.99 -41.93
CA ARG A 528 14.92 1.36 -43.20
C ARG A 528 15.89 1.75 -44.31
N LYS A 529 17.06 2.33 -43.98
CA LYS A 529 18.12 2.65 -44.96
C LYS A 529 18.86 1.41 -45.43
N ASN A 530 19.08 0.43 -44.55
CA ASN A 530 19.77 -0.83 -44.87
C ASN A 530 18.85 -1.89 -45.52
N SER A 531 17.54 -1.63 -45.59
CA SER A 531 16.53 -2.49 -46.26
C SER A 531 16.15 -1.98 -47.66
N ARG A 532 16.95 -1.08 -48.23
CA ARG A 532 16.86 -0.55 -49.59
C ARG A 532 18.17 -0.77 -50.33
#